data_AF-A0A8T2JQL7-F1
#
_entry.id   AF-A0A8T2JQL7-F1
#
_cell.length_a   1.000
_cell.length_b   1.000
_cell.length_c   1.000
_cell.angle_alpha   90.00
_cell.angle_beta   90.00
_cell.angle_gamma   90.00
#
_symmetry.space_group_name_H-M   'P 1'
#
loop_
_entity.id
_entity.type
_entity.pdbx_description
1 polymer ?
#
loop_
_entity_poly.entity_id
_entity_poly.type
_entity_poly.pdbx_seq_one_letter_code
_entity_poly.pdbx_strand_id
1 'polypeptide(L)'
;MKKSIEDDVFIPLYSKSLLEDRSSRHSQFQERQFWSAVKMFRNVLSWDGFLEEETLQDLALDKVFNRYLLLVLLNTQPGTEMVTKCKRVVECLPESWFRSQESGSPLQRLANFSKHLLQCIHTLYKLNDRENMKILVHLLLKIKAMDYAEEVINRYNMEELKGAK
;
A
#
# COMPACT_ATOMS: atom_id res chain seq x y z
N MET A 1 -2.26 23.70 0.40
CA MET A 1 -2.25 22.28 0.80
C MET A 1 -0.92 21.62 0.51
N LYS A 2 -0.47 21.53 -0.75
CA LYS A 2 0.83 20.91 -1.11
C LYS A 2 2.02 21.34 -0.23
N LYS A 3 2.22 22.64 -0.02
CA LYS A 3 3.32 23.15 0.83
C LYS A 3 3.25 22.61 2.27
N SER A 4 2.07 22.62 2.89
CA SER A 4 1.87 22.02 4.21
C SER A 4 2.19 20.53 4.23
N ILE A 5 1.86 19.79 3.16
CA ILE A 5 2.21 18.37 3.08
C ILE A 5 3.73 18.15 3.07
N GLU A 6 4.43 18.99 2.33
CA GLU A 6 5.89 18.90 2.17
C GLU A 6 6.63 19.34 3.42
N ASP A 7 6.09 20.33 4.14
CA ASP A 7 6.72 20.89 5.35
C ASP A 7 6.39 20.06 6.62
N ASP A 8 5.21 19.43 6.70
CA ASP A 8 4.73 18.77 7.92
C ASP A 8 4.99 17.25 7.98
N VAL A 9 5.32 16.60 6.85
CA VAL A 9 5.59 15.16 6.81
C VAL A 9 7.08 14.89 6.72
N PHE A 10 7.61 14.22 7.75
CA PHE A 10 9.00 13.81 7.77
C PHE A 10 9.15 12.36 8.24
N ILE A 11 9.58 11.49 7.32
CA ILE A 11 9.94 10.11 7.62
C ILE A 11 11.41 9.89 7.22
N PRO A 12 12.36 9.83 8.17
CA PRO A 12 13.75 9.54 7.87
C PRO A 12 13.93 8.16 7.27
N LEU A 13 14.87 8.06 6.35
CA LEU A 13 15.42 6.79 5.91
C LEU A 13 16.47 6.32 6.92
N TYR A 14 16.22 5.15 7.51
CA TYR A 14 17.16 4.48 8.39
C TYR A 14 17.76 3.27 7.69
N SER A 15 18.99 2.87 8.07
CA SER A 15 19.56 1.62 7.59
C SER A 15 18.73 0.43 8.07
N LYS A 16 18.73 -0.67 7.32
CA LYS A 16 18.02 -1.89 7.70
C LYS A 16 18.43 -2.38 9.09
N SER A 17 19.72 -2.35 9.40
CA SER A 17 20.27 -2.73 10.71
C SER A 17 19.67 -1.94 11.89
N LEU A 18 19.35 -0.66 11.70
CA LEU A 18 18.73 0.18 12.75
C LEU A 18 17.23 -0.10 12.91
N LEU A 19 16.59 -0.65 11.89
CA LEU A 19 15.16 -0.97 11.88
C LEU A 19 14.87 -2.42 12.29
N GLU A 20 15.86 -3.31 12.20
CA GLU A 20 15.76 -4.70 12.63
C GLU A 20 15.46 -4.81 14.13
N ASP A 21 16.12 -3.98 14.95
CA ASP A 21 15.77 -3.84 16.35
C ASP A 21 14.50 -2.98 16.51
N ARG A 22 13.37 -3.67 16.73
CA ARG A 22 12.08 -3.02 16.95
C ARG A 22 12.02 -2.16 18.21
N SER A 23 12.90 -2.42 19.17
CA SER A 23 13.00 -1.61 20.39
C SER A 23 13.83 -0.34 20.17
N SER A 24 14.52 -0.21 19.04
CA SER A 24 15.34 0.95 18.73
C SER A 24 14.50 2.23 18.60
N ARG A 25 15.07 3.36 19.03
CA ARG A 25 14.40 4.67 18.90
C ARG A 25 14.09 5.01 17.45
N HIS A 26 14.93 4.56 16.52
CA HIS A 26 14.76 4.78 15.08
C HIS A 26 13.55 4.01 14.53
N SER A 27 13.44 2.72 14.86
CA SER A 27 12.29 1.88 14.51
C SER A 27 10.99 2.48 15.06
N GLN A 28 10.96 2.79 16.36
CA GLN A 28 9.77 3.37 16.99
C GLN A 28 9.40 4.74 16.41
N PHE A 29 10.38 5.57 16.06
CA PHE A 29 10.12 6.86 15.43
C PHE A 29 9.54 6.69 14.03
N GLN A 30 10.14 5.85 13.19
CA GLN A 30 9.62 5.58 11.85
C GLN A 30 8.20 5.03 11.92
N GLU A 31 7.91 4.14 12.87
CA GLU A 31 6.57 3.58 13.07
C GLU A 31 5.54 4.68 13.38
N ARG A 32 5.85 5.59 14.32
CA ARG A 32 4.97 6.73 14.62
C ARG A 32 4.76 7.61 13.40
N GLN A 33 5.82 7.91 12.66
CA GLN A 33 5.72 8.76 11.49
C GLN A 33 4.92 8.12 10.36
N PHE A 34 5.07 6.81 10.15
CA PHE A 34 4.26 6.05 9.19
C PHE A 34 2.77 6.18 9.52
N TRP A 35 2.37 5.94 10.76
CA TRP A 35 0.96 6.05 11.16
C TRP A 35 0.43 7.48 11.11
N SER A 36 1.25 8.49 11.43
CA SER A 36 0.90 9.89 11.23
C SER A 36 0.67 10.22 9.74
N ALA A 37 1.54 9.74 8.85
CA ALA A 37 1.40 9.92 7.42
C ALA A 37 0.15 9.17 6.86
N VAL A 38 -0.21 8.00 7.39
CA VAL A 38 -1.46 7.30 7.02
C VAL A 38 -2.69 8.12 7.43
N LYS A 39 -2.71 8.73 8.63
CA LYS A 39 -3.81 9.60 9.05
C LYS A 39 -3.95 10.80 8.12
N MET A 40 -2.82 11.40 7.74
CA MET A 40 -2.80 12.52 6.82
C MET A 40 -3.25 12.13 5.42
N PHE A 41 -2.80 10.97 4.91
CA PHE A 41 -3.27 10.41 3.65
C PHE A 41 -4.79 10.27 3.64
N ARG A 42 -5.37 9.71 4.70
CA ARG A 42 -6.83 9.64 4.88
C ARG A 42 -7.50 11.02 4.92
N ASN A 43 -6.88 12.00 5.59
CA ASN A 43 -7.42 13.36 5.64
C ASN A 43 -7.43 14.03 4.26
N VAL A 44 -6.37 13.86 3.46
CA VAL A 44 -6.34 14.34 2.07
C VAL A 44 -7.45 13.68 1.27
N LEU A 45 -7.56 12.35 1.34
CA LEU A 45 -8.59 11.58 0.62
C LEU A 45 -10.02 11.88 1.06
N SER A 46 -10.23 12.50 2.22
CA SER A 46 -11.57 12.94 2.65
C SER A 46 -12.14 14.08 1.79
N TRP A 47 -11.35 14.62 0.86
CA TRP A 47 -11.76 15.62 -0.13
C TRP A 47 -12.27 14.99 -1.45
N ASP A 48 -12.39 13.66 -1.50
CA ASP A 48 -13.05 12.95 -2.61
C ASP A 48 -14.48 13.48 -2.80
N GLY A 49 -14.85 13.74 -4.06
CA GLY A 49 -16.11 14.39 -4.43
C GLY A 49 -16.16 15.92 -4.26
N PHE A 50 -15.17 16.55 -3.62
CA PHE A 50 -15.02 18.01 -3.57
C PHE A 50 -13.95 18.55 -4.51
N LEU A 51 -12.84 17.82 -4.66
CA LEU A 51 -11.79 18.13 -5.62
C LEU A 51 -11.94 17.28 -6.88
N GLU A 52 -11.38 17.77 -7.99
CA GLU A 52 -11.19 16.96 -9.18
C GLU A 52 -10.32 15.75 -8.86
N GLU A 53 -10.70 14.57 -9.38
CA GLU A 53 -10.05 13.30 -9.09
C GLU A 53 -8.54 13.35 -9.38
N GLU A 54 -8.12 13.94 -10.50
CA GLU A 54 -6.70 14.05 -10.85
C GLU A 54 -5.92 14.90 -9.84
N THR A 55 -6.49 16.02 -9.40
CA THR A 55 -5.88 16.89 -8.37
C THR A 55 -5.76 16.15 -7.04
N LEU A 56 -6.80 15.43 -6.64
CA LEU A 56 -6.79 14.65 -5.41
C LEU A 56 -5.77 13.50 -5.48
N GLN A 57 -5.65 12.84 -6.63
CA GLN A 57 -4.66 11.79 -6.85
C GLN A 57 -3.22 12.34 -6.82
N ASP A 58 -2.92 13.50 -7.41
CA ASP A 58 -1.57 14.11 -7.26
C ASP A 58 -1.27 14.41 -5.78
N LEU A 59 -2.20 15.01 -5.05
CA LEU A 59 -2.00 15.33 -3.64
C LEU A 59 -1.83 14.07 -2.78
N ALA A 60 -2.73 13.09 -2.92
CA ALA A 60 -2.73 11.90 -2.08
C ALA A 60 -1.67 10.89 -2.50
N LEU A 61 -1.66 10.49 -3.77
CA LEU A 61 -0.78 9.42 -4.25
C LEU A 61 0.63 9.93 -4.49
N ASP A 62 0.80 11.08 -5.14
CA ASP A 62 2.14 11.54 -5.50
C ASP A 62 2.85 12.28 -4.35
N LYS A 63 2.14 13.14 -3.61
CA LYS A 63 2.77 13.92 -2.52
C LYS A 63 2.81 13.23 -1.16
N VAL A 64 1.88 12.31 -0.87
CA VAL A 64 1.86 11.60 0.43
C VAL A 64 2.29 10.15 0.27
N PHE A 65 1.57 9.36 -0.51
CA PHE A 65 1.78 7.91 -0.58
C PHE A 65 3.15 7.54 -1.19
N ASN A 66 3.41 7.94 -2.44
CA ASN A 66 4.63 7.59 -3.15
C ASN A 66 5.88 8.20 -2.50
N ARG A 67 5.76 9.42 -1.97
CA ARG A 67 6.87 10.14 -1.33
C ARG A 67 7.26 9.57 0.04
N TYR A 68 6.30 9.13 0.84
CA TYR A 68 6.55 8.76 2.24
C TYR A 68 6.14 7.33 2.59
N LEU A 69 4.89 6.95 2.30
CA LEU A 69 4.32 5.67 2.73
C LEU A 69 4.94 4.50 1.96
N LEU A 70 4.98 4.58 0.63
CA LEU A 70 5.50 3.52 -0.23
C LEU A 70 6.93 3.16 0.13
N LEU A 71 7.76 4.16 0.44
CA LEU A 71 9.16 3.95 0.81
C LEU A 71 9.31 3.12 2.09
N VAL A 72 8.47 3.36 3.10
CA VAL A 72 8.45 2.54 4.33
C VAL A 72 7.96 1.13 4.02
N LEU A 73 6.92 0.99 3.21
CA LEU A 73 6.37 -0.32 2.81
C LEU A 73 7.44 -1.16 2.10
N LEU A 74 8.13 -0.60 1.11
CA LEU A 74 9.21 -1.26 0.36
C LEU A 74 10.37 -1.74 1.24
N ASN A 75 10.58 -1.12 2.40
CA ASN A 75 11.65 -1.48 3.35
C ASN A 75 11.16 -2.31 4.54
N THR A 76 9.86 -2.58 4.64
CA THR A 76 9.30 -3.43 5.69
C THR A 76 9.39 -4.90 5.24
N GLN A 77 9.93 -5.77 6.11
CA GLN A 77 10.03 -7.21 5.82
C GLN A 77 8.64 -7.83 5.63
N PRO A 78 8.43 -8.70 4.61
CA PRO A 78 7.16 -9.40 4.43
C PRO A 78 6.76 -10.20 5.68
N GLY A 79 5.54 -9.94 6.17
CA GLY A 79 4.98 -10.54 7.38
C GLY A 79 3.75 -9.77 7.84
N THR A 80 3.21 -10.15 9.00
CA THR A 80 1.95 -9.61 9.54
C THR A 80 1.92 -8.08 9.67
N GLU A 81 3.01 -7.46 10.11
CA GLU A 81 3.10 -6.00 10.24
C GLU A 81 3.00 -5.31 8.88
N MET A 82 3.77 -5.80 7.90
CA MET A 82 3.76 -5.31 6.52
C MET A 82 2.33 -5.38 5.95
N VAL A 83 1.71 -6.55 6.07
CA VAL A 83 0.35 -6.81 5.60
C VAL A 83 -0.65 -5.87 6.27
N THR A 84 -0.50 -5.62 7.57
CA THR A 84 -1.32 -4.66 8.30
C THR A 84 -1.18 -3.24 7.75
N LYS A 85 0.06 -2.79 7.49
CA LYS A 85 0.35 -1.47 6.91
C LYS A 85 -0.25 -1.32 5.50
N CYS A 86 -0.05 -2.32 4.64
CA CYS A 86 -0.66 -2.37 3.30
C CYS A 86 -2.18 -2.30 3.35
N LYS A 87 -2.79 -3.12 4.22
CA LYS A 87 -4.25 -3.14 4.39
C LYS A 87 -4.78 -1.76 4.77
N ARG A 88 -4.13 -1.08 5.73
CA ARG A 88 -4.53 0.26 6.16
C ARG A 88 -4.43 1.31 5.06
N VAL A 89 -3.41 1.25 4.22
CA VAL A 89 -3.30 2.15 3.06
C VAL A 89 -4.44 1.90 2.08
N VAL A 90 -4.69 0.64 1.70
CA VAL A 90 -5.73 0.28 0.74
C VAL A 90 -7.13 0.59 1.27
N GLU A 91 -7.37 0.45 2.57
CA GLU A 91 -8.62 0.84 3.24
C GLU A 91 -8.93 2.34 3.12
N CYS A 92 -7.92 3.19 2.92
CA CYS A 92 -8.13 4.64 2.77
C CYS A 92 -8.56 5.04 1.35
N LEU A 93 -8.24 4.24 0.32
CA LEU A 93 -8.44 4.61 -1.07
C LEU A 93 -9.93 4.68 -1.44
N PRO A 94 -10.38 5.75 -2.15
CA PRO A 94 -11.75 5.84 -2.64
C PRO A 94 -12.08 4.73 -3.63
N GLU A 95 -13.22 4.07 -3.45
CA GLU A 95 -13.67 3.02 -4.38
C GLU A 95 -14.01 3.58 -5.77
N SER A 96 -14.40 4.86 -5.85
CA SER A 96 -14.74 5.58 -7.08
C SER A 96 -13.61 5.52 -8.12
N TRP A 97 -12.36 5.62 -7.68
CA TRP A 97 -11.16 5.62 -8.56
C TRP A 97 -10.95 4.31 -9.32
N PHE A 98 -11.67 3.25 -8.93
CA PHE A 98 -11.55 1.91 -9.50
C PHE A 98 -12.78 1.49 -10.30
N ARG A 99 -13.80 2.36 -10.44
CA ARG A 99 -15.07 2.02 -11.11
C ARG A 99 -15.01 2.15 -12.64
N SER A 100 -14.17 3.04 -13.16
CA SER A 100 -14.07 3.38 -14.59
C SER A 100 -12.91 2.70 -15.33
N GLN A 101 -12.15 1.83 -14.66
CA GLN A 101 -11.04 1.08 -15.27
C GLN A 101 -11.60 -0.07 -16.13
N GLU A 102 -11.90 0.20 -17.41
CA GLU A 102 -12.30 -0.82 -18.40
C GLU A 102 -11.16 -1.80 -18.73
N SER A 103 -9.89 -1.39 -18.53
CA SER A 103 -8.73 -2.26 -18.63
C SER A 103 -8.29 -2.68 -17.23
N GLY A 104 -8.15 -3.97 -16.95
CA GLY A 104 -7.73 -4.55 -15.66
C GLY A 104 -6.33 -4.17 -15.15
N SER A 105 -5.76 -3.07 -15.64
CA SER A 105 -4.53 -2.45 -15.16
C SER A 105 -4.81 -1.61 -13.91
N PRO A 106 -3.98 -1.68 -12.86
CA PRO A 106 -4.11 -0.78 -11.72
C PRO A 106 -3.85 0.67 -12.14
N LEU A 107 -4.36 1.64 -11.36
CA LEU A 107 -3.95 3.05 -11.45
C LEU A 107 -2.43 3.13 -11.61
N GLN A 108 -1.94 3.84 -12.63
CA GLN A 108 -0.49 3.92 -12.92
C GLN A 108 0.32 4.37 -11.70
N ARG A 109 -0.25 5.29 -10.91
CA ARG A 109 0.32 5.80 -9.64
C ARG A 109 0.51 4.74 -8.56
N LEU A 110 -0.17 3.58 -8.68
CA LEU A 110 -0.07 2.43 -7.78
C LEU A 110 0.76 1.27 -8.34
N ALA A 111 1.33 1.38 -9.55
CA ALA A 111 2.03 0.26 -10.20
C ALA A 111 3.19 -0.32 -9.34
N ASN A 112 3.99 0.56 -8.72
CA ASN A 112 5.08 0.14 -7.83
C ASN A 112 4.56 -0.57 -6.57
N PHE A 113 3.42 -0.11 -6.04
CA PHE A 113 2.78 -0.72 -4.89
C PHE A 113 2.23 -2.10 -5.24
N SER A 114 1.52 -2.22 -6.36
CA SER A 114 0.99 -3.50 -6.84
C SER A 114 2.11 -4.53 -7.08
N LYS A 115 3.23 -4.09 -7.69
CA LYS A 115 4.42 -4.95 -7.87
C LYS A 115 5.03 -5.37 -6.53
N HIS A 116 5.06 -4.46 -5.55
CA HIS A 116 5.55 -4.77 -4.21
C HIS A 116 4.68 -5.81 -3.50
N LEU A 117 3.35 -5.66 -3.57
CA LEU A 117 2.40 -6.65 -3.02
C LEU A 117 2.65 -8.05 -3.61
N LEU A 118 2.85 -8.14 -4.94
CA LEU A 118 3.19 -9.39 -5.62
C LEU A 118 4.50 -10.00 -5.08
N GLN A 119 5.54 -9.19 -4.91
CA GLN A 119 6.83 -9.66 -4.35
C GLN A 119 6.68 -10.16 -2.90
N CYS A 120 5.89 -9.46 -2.09
CA CYS A 120 5.57 -9.89 -0.73
C CYS A 120 4.83 -11.23 -0.73
N ILE A 121 3.87 -11.43 -1.62
CA ILE A 121 3.15 -12.70 -1.77
C ILE A 121 4.12 -13.84 -2.10
N HIS A 122 5.02 -13.66 -3.08
CA HIS A 122 6.03 -14.68 -3.40
C HIS A 122 6.93 -15.02 -2.22
N THR A 123 7.24 -14.03 -1.37
CA THR A 123 8.04 -14.23 -0.17
C THR A 123 7.25 -14.98 0.91
N LEU A 124 6.00 -14.58 1.16
CA LEU A 124 5.12 -15.22 2.14
C LEU A 124 4.80 -16.68 1.77
N TYR A 125 4.71 -16.99 0.47
CA TYR A 125 4.59 -18.38 0.00
C TYR A 125 5.77 -19.23 0.47
N LYS A 126 7.01 -18.74 0.30
CA LYS A 126 8.22 -19.44 0.76
C LYS A 126 8.25 -19.63 2.28
N LEU A 127 7.57 -18.74 3.01
CA LEU A 127 7.41 -18.80 4.47
C LEU A 127 6.21 -19.65 4.92
N ASN A 128 5.47 -20.26 3.99
CA ASN A 128 4.22 -21.00 4.25
C ASN A 128 3.12 -20.17 4.96
N ASP A 129 3.13 -18.85 4.77
CA ASP A 129 2.16 -17.93 5.40
C ASP A 129 0.95 -17.66 4.48
N ARG A 130 0.12 -18.69 4.34
CA ARG A 130 -1.05 -18.66 3.43
C ARG A 130 -2.09 -17.63 3.83
N GLU A 131 -2.24 -17.33 5.13
CA GLU A 131 -3.23 -16.37 5.62
C GLU A 131 -2.85 -14.94 5.22
N ASN A 132 -1.59 -14.54 5.41
CA ASN A 132 -1.14 -13.23 4.94
C ASN A 132 -1.13 -13.13 3.41
N MET A 133 -0.82 -14.21 2.68
CA MET A 133 -0.95 -14.23 1.22
C MET A 133 -2.38 -13.92 0.77
N LYS A 134 -3.38 -14.58 1.35
CA LYS A 134 -4.80 -14.33 1.02
C LYS A 134 -5.13 -12.86 1.19
N ILE A 135 -4.70 -12.24 2.30
CA ILE A 135 -4.97 -10.81 2.55
C ILE A 135 -4.36 -9.97 1.42
N LEU A 136 -3.09 -10.18 1.05
CA LEU A 136 -2.45 -9.40 -0.02
C LEU A 136 -3.11 -9.61 -1.39
N VAL A 137 -3.61 -10.81 -1.70
CA VAL A 137 -4.38 -11.05 -2.93
C VAL A 137 -5.68 -10.25 -2.93
N HIS A 138 -6.41 -10.22 -1.80
CA HIS A 138 -7.60 -9.37 -1.69
C HIS A 138 -7.27 -7.88 -1.84
N LEU A 139 -6.10 -7.44 -1.37
CA LEU A 139 -5.65 -6.06 -1.59
C LEU A 139 -5.40 -5.78 -3.07
N LEU A 140 -4.76 -6.69 -3.81
CA LEU A 140 -4.55 -6.58 -5.26
C LEU A 140 -5.89 -6.49 -6.01
N LEU A 141 -6.86 -7.34 -5.65
CA LEU A 141 -8.22 -7.31 -6.23
C LEU A 141 -8.92 -5.97 -5.93
N LYS A 142 -8.82 -5.47 -4.69
CA LYS A 142 -9.44 -4.21 -4.27
C LYS A 142 -8.89 -2.99 -5.04
N ILE A 143 -7.60 -2.98 -5.36
CA ILE A 143 -6.98 -1.91 -6.16
C ILE A 143 -6.99 -2.19 -7.67
N LYS A 144 -7.75 -3.20 -8.11
CA LYS A 144 -7.89 -3.64 -9.51
C LYS A 144 -6.56 -3.96 -10.20
N ALA A 145 -5.58 -4.48 -9.46
CA ALA A 145 -4.36 -5.05 -10.02
C ALA A 145 -4.60 -6.51 -10.47
N MET A 146 -5.49 -6.68 -11.46
CA MET A 146 -6.07 -7.99 -11.82
C MET A 146 -5.01 -8.96 -12.35
N ASP A 147 -4.10 -8.48 -13.22
CA ASP A 147 -3.03 -9.31 -13.80
C ASP A 147 -2.19 -10.00 -12.70
N TYR A 148 -1.84 -9.26 -11.64
CA TYR A 148 -1.07 -9.81 -10.52
C TYR A 148 -1.90 -10.73 -9.63
N ALA A 149 -3.19 -10.41 -9.41
CA ALA A 149 -4.06 -11.27 -8.63
C ALA A 149 -4.27 -12.63 -9.34
N GLU A 150 -4.54 -12.61 -10.64
CA GLU A 150 -4.72 -13.80 -11.47
C GLU A 150 -3.43 -14.64 -11.54
N GLU A 151 -2.26 -14.00 -11.70
CA GLU A 151 -0.97 -14.70 -11.64
C GLU A 151 -0.81 -15.49 -10.35
N VAL A 152 -1.06 -14.86 -9.20
CA VAL A 152 -0.91 -15.48 -7.88
C VAL A 152 -1.92 -16.61 -7.68
N ILE A 153 -3.19 -16.36 -8.01
CA ILE A 153 -4.26 -17.34 -7.86
C ILE A 153 -3.94 -18.61 -8.65
N ASN A 154 -3.55 -18.45 -9.91
CA ASN A 154 -3.21 -19.58 -10.78
C ASN A 154 -1.91 -20.27 -10.36
N ARG A 155 -0.87 -19.51 -10.01
CA ARG A 155 0.44 -20.07 -9.63
C ARG A 155 0.41 -20.84 -8.32
N TYR A 156 -0.41 -20.42 -7.35
CA TYR A 156 -0.45 -21.02 -6.01
C TYR A 156 -1.74 -21.79 -5.70
N ASN A 157 -2.57 -22.03 -6.72
CA ASN A 157 -3.83 -22.78 -6.59
C ASN A 157 -4.74 -22.23 -5.48
N MET A 158 -4.94 -20.90 -5.49
CA MET A 158 -5.82 -20.18 -4.55
C MET A 158 -7.19 -19.92 -5.17
N GLU A 159 -7.78 -20.98 -5.75
CA GLU A 159 -9.04 -20.93 -6.50
C GLU A 159 -10.20 -20.41 -5.66
N GLU A 160 -10.13 -20.56 -4.33
CA GLU A 160 -11.10 -19.99 -3.38
C GLU A 160 -11.23 -18.45 -3.48
N LEU A 161 -10.27 -17.77 -4.12
CA LEU A 161 -10.26 -16.33 -4.33
C LEU A 161 -10.78 -15.91 -5.71
N LYS A 162 -11.06 -16.85 -6.62
CA LYS A 162 -11.69 -16.56 -7.92
C LYS A 162 -13.17 -16.25 -7.71
N GLY A 163 -13.51 -14.96 -7.56
CA GLY A 163 -14.90 -14.51 -7.43
C GLY A 163 -15.13 -13.40 -6.40
N ALA A 164 -14.11 -13.04 -5.61
CA ALA A 164 -14.14 -11.82 -4.80
C ALA A 164 -13.96 -10.60 -5.72
N LYS A 165 -15.05 -10.18 -6.38
CA LYS A 165 -15.09 -8.99 -7.24
C LYS A 165 -15.28 -7.70 -6.45
#